data_AF-A0ABD5T6F6-F1
#
_entry.id   AF-A0ABD5T6F6-F1
#
_cell.length_a   1.000
_cell.length_b   1.000
_cell.length_c   1.000
_cell.angle_alpha   90.00
_cell.angle_beta   90.00
_cell.angle_gamma   90.00
#
_symmetry.space_group_name_H-M   'P 1'
#
loop_
_entity.id
_entity.type
_entity.pdbx_description
1 polymer ?
#
loop_
_entity_poly.entity_id
_entity_poly.type
_entity_poly.pdbx_seq_one_letter_code
_entity_poly.pdbx_strand_id
1 'polypeptide(L)'
;MERYDLLYRLYDEFDVETLREYQSFVDLFPPADSRVALDHWEEVSDELDRLKRQVRESFPSGETFAEVASRADRETAFTALDLYTRYDRSINALVLDVDETLRSAGQTDNEIPRETLHILTEIHESGVPIIICTGQTLENVKGFMIQGLGNELVHSGDLSIVYEAGNGVFTPGHGSQTKRLLYQDLGGDVRSVFETVRTRALSAAPDNVRRGCHLQGNEFNVTLKPNFETGSEDAETVIDDGLVHLIDVLGAAVVEQVAGDIEGDDPTDGSDDPTRGAAWA
;
A
#
# COMPACT_ATOMS: atom_id res chain seq x y z
N MET A 1 14.25 29.21 24.00
CA MET A 1 15.09 28.39 23.12
C MET A 1 14.13 27.76 22.13
N GLU A 2 14.31 28.02 20.85
CA GLU A 2 13.41 27.48 19.83
C GLU A 2 13.64 25.96 19.71
N ARG A 3 12.62 25.19 19.28
CA ARG A 3 12.72 23.73 19.15
C ARG A 3 13.88 23.31 18.24
N TYR A 4 14.19 24.13 17.23
CA TYR A 4 15.35 23.95 16.35
C TYR A 4 16.67 24.03 17.12
N ASP A 5 16.87 25.02 18.00
CA ASP A 5 18.09 25.15 18.80
C ASP A 5 18.32 23.91 19.67
N LEU A 6 17.24 23.34 20.24
CA LEU A 6 17.30 22.13 21.05
C LEU A 6 17.67 20.90 20.21
N LEU A 7 17.14 20.76 18.99
CA LEU A 7 17.54 19.70 18.07
C LEU A 7 18.99 19.85 17.61
N TYR A 8 19.45 21.06 17.28
CA TYR A 8 20.85 21.31 16.97
C TYR A 8 21.74 20.84 18.11
N ARG A 9 21.43 21.28 19.33
CA ARG A 9 22.16 20.86 20.53
C ARG A 9 22.15 19.34 20.73
N LEU A 10 21.02 18.67 20.52
CA LEU A 10 20.92 17.21 20.65
C LEU A 10 21.89 16.49 19.72
N TYR A 11 21.88 16.82 18.43
CA TYR A 11 22.72 16.13 17.42
C TYR A 11 24.17 16.59 17.41
N ASP A 12 24.49 17.75 17.99
CA ASP A 12 25.87 18.25 18.09
C ASP A 12 26.57 17.81 19.40
N GLU A 13 25.84 17.60 20.50
CA GLU A 13 26.42 17.25 21.81
C GLU A 13 26.37 15.75 22.15
N PHE A 14 25.47 14.97 21.54
CA PHE A 14 25.26 13.56 21.88
C PHE A 14 25.62 12.64 20.72
N ASP A 15 26.14 11.45 21.05
CA ASP A 15 26.36 10.38 20.08
C ASP A 15 25.05 9.66 19.75
N VAL A 16 24.26 10.31 18.88
CA VAL A 16 22.96 9.81 18.46
C VAL A 16 23.09 8.60 17.53
N GLU A 17 24.21 8.45 16.83
CA GLU A 17 24.47 7.31 15.94
C GLU A 17 24.54 6.01 16.75
N THR A 18 25.42 5.95 17.76
CA THR A 18 25.51 4.80 18.67
C THR A 18 24.18 4.54 19.41
N LEU A 19 23.49 5.60 19.82
CA LEU A 19 22.20 5.48 20.51
C LEU A 19 21.15 4.79 19.62
N ARG A 20 21.09 5.14 18.32
CA ARG A 20 20.21 4.49 17.35
C ARG A 20 20.60 3.05 17.07
N GLU A 21 21.90 2.76 16.96
CA GLU A 21 22.38 1.38 16.76
C GLU A 21 21.94 0.46 17.90
N TYR A 22 22.08 0.91 19.15
CA TYR A 22 21.61 0.15 20.31
C TYR A 22 20.09 0.04 20.36
N GLN A 23 19.35 1.09 19.99
CA GLN A 23 17.89 1.03 19.88
C GLN A 23 17.47 -0.05 18.88
N SER A 24 17.99 0.01 17.65
CA SER A 24 17.69 -0.98 16.60
C SER A 24 18.07 -2.39 17.03
N PHE A 25 19.18 -2.57 17.75
CA PHE A 25 19.56 -3.89 18.26
C PHE A 25 18.53 -4.44 19.27
N VAL A 26 18.18 -3.64 20.28
CA VAL A 26 17.25 -4.04 21.34
C VAL A 26 15.86 -4.35 20.78
N ASP A 27 15.40 -3.55 19.81
CA ASP A 27 14.10 -3.69 19.17
C ASP A 27 14.00 -4.95 18.29
N LEU A 28 15.04 -5.23 17.49
CA LEU A 28 14.99 -6.30 16.49
C LEU A 28 15.41 -7.68 17.01
N PHE A 29 16.15 -7.71 18.12
CA PHE A 29 16.66 -8.95 18.69
C PHE A 29 16.14 -9.10 20.11
N PRO A 30 14.98 -9.76 20.31
CA PRO A 30 14.51 -10.07 21.65
C PRO A 30 15.54 -10.98 22.37
N PRO A 31 15.58 -10.93 23.71
CA PRO A 31 16.52 -11.72 24.50
C PRO A 31 16.44 -13.21 24.13
N ALA A 32 17.53 -13.74 23.56
CA ALA A 32 17.57 -15.11 23.04
C ALA A 32 17.76 -16.15 24.16
N ASP A 33 17.37 -17.41 23.95
CA ASP A 33 17.51 -18.48 24.97
C ASP A 33 18.97 -18.85 25.34
N SER A 34 19.95 -18.31 24.60
CA SER A 34 21.37 -18.53 24.88
C SER A 34 21.88 -17.52 25.91
N ARG A 35 22.46 -18.00 27.00
CA ARG A 35 23.06 -17.15 28.06
C ARG A 35 24.01 -16.09 27.52
N VAL A 36 24.87 -16.44 26.57
CA VAL A 36 25.84 -15.47 26.00
C VAL A 36 25.15 -14.37 25.20
N ALA A 37 24.04 -14.71 24.52
CA ALA A 37 23.25 -13.73 23.78
C ALA A 37 22.42 -12.85 24.74
N LEU A 38 21.96 -13.40 25.87
CA LEU A 38 21.32 -12.64 26.95
C LEU A 38 22.29 -11.64 27.58
N ASP A 39 23.48 -12.09 27.98
CA ASP A 39 24.47 -11.22 28.63
C ASP A 39 24.81 -10.03 27.72
N HIS A 40 25.06 -10.28 26.43
CA HIS A 40 25.32 -9.20 25.47
C HIS A 40 24.12 -8.27 25.26
N TRP A 41 22.91 -8.82 25.22
CA TRP A 41 21.69 -8.02 25.08
C TRP A 41 21.44 -7.14 26.30
N GLU A 42 21.64 -7.67 27.52
CA GLU A 42 21.54 -6.93 28.77
C GLU A 42 22.56 -5.77 28.80
N GLU A 43 23.81 -6.02 28.40
CA GLU A 43 24.84 -4.98 28.29
C GLU A 43 24.43 -3.85 27.33
N VAL A 44 23.91 -4.18 26.14
CA VAL A 44 23.46 -3.20 25.15
C VAL A 44 22.23 -2.43 25.65
N SER A 45 21.29 -3.12 26.29
CA SER A 45 20.07 -2.53 26.85
C SER A 45 20.38 -1.55 27.99
N ASP A 46 21.28 -1.92 28.91
CA ASP A 46 21.72 -1.06 30.01
C ASP A 46 22.44 0.20 29.49
N GLU A 47 23.27 0.04 28.45
CA GLU A 47 23.99 1.15 27.84
C GLU A 47 23.05 2.09 27.06
N LEU A 48 22.08 1.55 26.31
CA LEU A 48 21.01 2.32 25.69
C LEU A 48 20.25 3.15 26.73
N ASP A 49 19.88 2.53 27.85
CA ASP A 49 19.19 3.20 28.95
C ASP A 49 20.04 4.31 29.58
N ARG A 50 21.34 4.08 29.74
CA ARG A 50 22.29 5.09 30.22
C ARG A 50 22.36 6.29 29.27
N LEU A 51 22.51 6.05 27.97
CA LEU A 51 22.57 7.11 26.95
C LEU A 51 21.27 7.90 26.86
N LYS A 52 20.11 7.22 26.82
CA LYS A 52 18.79 7.86 26.85
C LYS A 52 18.61 8.71 28.10
N ARG A 53 19.08 8.25 29.27
CA ARG A 53 18.98 9.01 30.52
C ARG A 53 19.80 10.30 30.48
N GLN A 54 21.00 10.28 29.89
CA GLN A 54 21.82 11.48 29.72
C GLN A 54 21.11 12.55 28.86
N VAL A 55 20.46 12.12 27.77
CA VAL A 55 19.61 13.02 26.97
C VAL A 55 18.44 13.53 27.81
N ARG A 56 17.70 12.63 28.50
CA ARG A 56 16.55 13.00 29.33
C ARG A 56 16.85 14.08 30.36
N GLU A 57 18.00 13.98 31.03
CA GLU A 57 18.42 14.92 32.07
C GLU A 57 18.92 16.26 31.51
N SER A 58 19.28 16.31 30.23
CA SER A 58 19.90 17.48 29.58
C SER A 58 18.90 18.43 28.90
N PHE A 59 17.64 18.01 28.74
CA PHE A 59 16.61 18.74 28.01
C PHE A 59 15.29 18.89 28.81
N PRO A 60 14.57 20.02 28.70
CA PRO A 60 13.28 20.23 29.40
C PRO A 60 12.16 19.24 29.03
N SER A 61 12.16 18.73 27.80
CA SER A 61 11.26 17.67 27.31
C SER A 61 12.04 16.39 27.04
N GLY A 62 12.87 16.02 28.02
CA GLY A 62 13.91 15.01 27.88
C GLY A 62 13.45 13.67 27.32
N GLU A 63 12.26 13.20 27.69
CA GLU A 63 11.70 11.92 27.19
C GLU A 63 11.55 11.96 25.66
N THR A 64 10.89 13.01 25.14
CA THR A 64 10.69 13.19 23.70
C THR A 64 12.02 13.33 22.95
N PHE A 65 13.00 14.06 23.50
CA PHE A 65 14.30 14.20 22.85
C PHE A 65 15.10 12.89 22.85
N ALA A 66 15.05 12.10 23.92
CA ALA A 66 15.67 10.79 23.96
C ALA A 66 15.00 9.82 22.97
N GLU A 67 13.68 9.91 22.83
CA GLU A 67 12.92 9.14 21.86
C GLU A 67 13.28 9.50 20.41
N VAL A 68 13.31 10.80 20.09
CA VAL A 68 13.72 11.31 18.77
C VAL A 68 15.16 10.89 18.46
N ALA A 69 16.08 11.05 19.42
CA ALA A 69 17.46 10.61 19.25
C ALA A 69 17.55 9.11 18.96
N SER A 70 16.74 8.29 19.63
CA SER A 70 16.79 6.83 19.43
C SER A 70 16.24 6.34 18.09
N ARG A 71 15.47 7.16 17.37
CA ARG A 71 14.80 6.72 16.14
C ARG A 71 15.23 7.47 14.88
N ALA A 72 15.62 8.74 15.00
CA ALA A 72 15.87 9.60 13.85
C ALA A 72 17.31 10.10 13.82
N ASP A 73 17.93 10.10 12.63
CA ASP A 73 19.08 10.97 12.39
C ASP A 73 18.67 12.45 12.36
N ARG A 74 19.70 13.30 12.28
CA ARG A 74 19.55 14.74 12.21
C ARG A 74 18.64 15.16 11.07
N GLU A 75 18.86 14.67 9.86
CA GLU A 75 18.07 15.09 8.70
C GLU A 75 16.59 14.72 8.87
N THR A 76 16.32 13.51 9.32
CA THR A 76 14.97 13.00 9.58
C THR A 76 14.26 13.80 10.67
N ALA A 77 14.94 14.10 11.78
CA ALA A 77 14.34 14.86 12.89
C ALA A 77 14.04 16.31 12.52
N PHE A 78 14.91 16.98 11.76
CA PHE A 78 14.65 18.33 11.26
C PHE A 78 13.50 18.33 10.25
N THR A 79 13.45 17.34 9.35
CA THR A 79 12.33 17.18 8.42
C THR A 79 11.01 16.97 9.16
N ALA A 80 11.00 16.13 10.19
CA ALA A 80 9.81 15.91 11.02
C ALA A 80 9.37 17.20 11.75
N LEU A 81 10.32 17.99 12.28
CA LEU A 81 10.01 19.27 12.92
C LEU A 81 9.46 20.30 11.92
N ASP A 82 9.98 20.34 10.71
CA ASP A 82 9.48 21.21 9.64
C ASP A 82 8.03 20.86 9.28
N LEU A 83 7.73 19.57 9.12
CA LEU A 83 6.36 19.08 8.85
C LEU A 83 5.42 19.40 10.01
N TYR A 84 5.85 19.14 11.24
CA TYR A 84 5.05 19.44 12.44
C TYR A 84 4.79 20.94 12.57
N THR A 85 5.79 21.79 12.34
CA THR A 85 5.65 23.25 12.41
C THR A 85 4.74 23.78 11.30
N ARG A 86 4.79 23.17 10.11
CA ARG A 86 3.95 23.57 8.96
C ARG A 86 2.48 23.19 9.16
N TYR A 87 2.20 22.00 9.65
CA TYR A 87 0.84 21.45 9.66
C TYR A 87 0.17 21.44 11.03
N ASP A 88 0.94 21.56 12.12
CA ASP A 88 0.49 21.57 13.52
C ASP A 88 -0.56 20.49 13.84
N ARG A 89 -0.33 19.28 13.31
CA ARG A 89 -1.22 18.13 13.47
C ARG A 89 -0.44 16.83 13.55
N SER A 90 -0.99 15.88 14.29
CA SER A 90 -0.53 14.50 14.33
C SER A 90 -0.87 13.77 13.03
N ILE A 91 -0.08 12.72 12.75
CA ILE A 91 -0.38 11.76 11.69
C ILE A 91 -1.61 10.96 12.13
N ASN A 92 -2.61 10.85 11.26
CA ASN A 92 -3.87 10.16 11.53
C ASN A 92 -4.06 8.88 10.71
N ALA A 93 -3.15 8.60 9.78
CA ALA A 93 -3.11 7.39 8.98
C ALA A 93 -1.75 7.29 8.27
N LEU A 94 -1.28 6.06 8.04
CA LEU A 94 -0.10 5.78 7.23
C LEU A 94 -0.52 5.01 5.98
N VAL A 95 -0.28 5.59 4.80
CA VAL A 95 -0.62 4.97 3.50
C VAL A 95 0.66 4.52 2.81
N LEU A 96 0.74 3.24 2.45
CA LEU A 96 1.97 2.62 1.96
C LEU A 96 1.68 1.76 0.74
N ASP A 97 2.57 1.82 -0.25
CA ASP A 97 2.64 0.80 -1.28
C ASP A 97 3.42 -0.43 -0.78
N VAL A 98 3.35 -1.54 -1.51
CA VAL A 98 4.04 -2.79 -1.19
C VAL A 98 5.36 -2.89 -1.94
N ASP A 99 5.30 -2.98 -3.27
CA ASP A 99 6.47 -3.23 -4.11
C ASP A 99 7.31 -1.95 -4.26
N GLU A 100 8.63 -2.06 -4.13
CA GLU A 100 9.58 -0.93 -4.10
C GLU A 100 9.31 0.11 -2.99
N THR A 101 8.48 -0.23 -2.01
CA THR A 101 8.17 0.60 -0.84
C THR A 101 8.38 -0.16 0.46
N LEU A 102 7.66 -1.26 0.67
CA LEU A 102 7.85 -2.13 1.84
C LEU A 102 8.86 -3.25 1.58
N ARG A 103 9.08 -3.61 0.32
CA ARG A 103 10.08 -4.59 -0.11
C ARG A 103 10.71 -4.19 -1.43
N SER A 104 11.92 -4.68 -1.69
CA SER A 104 12.53 -4.59 -3.02
C SER A 104 12.01 -5.74 -3.90
N ALA A 105 11.48 -5.42 -5.08
CA ALA A 105 11.05 -6.41 -6.05
C ALA A 105 12.27 -6.88 -6.86
N GLY A 106 12.67 -8.14 -6.71
CA GLY A 106 13.70 -8.76 -7.57
C GLY A 106 14.94 -9.32 -6.88
N GLN A 107 15.00 -9.29 -5.54
CA GLN A 107 15.94 -10.13 -4.78
C GLN A 107 15.27 -11.44 -4.35
N THR A 108 16.06 -12.47 -4.03
CA THR A 108 15.57 -13.81 -3.67
C THR A 108 14.62 -13.81 -2.47
N ASP A 109 14.79 -12.85 -1.56
CA ASP A 109 13.94 -12.69 -0.38
C ASP A 109 12.98 -11.52 -0.64
N ASN A 110 11.89 -11.79 -1.36
CA ASN A 110 10.75 -10.87 -1.61
C ASN A 110 9.98 -10.54 -0.30
N GLU A 111 10.69 -10.41 0.82
CA GLU A 111 10.18 -10.21 2.18
C GLU A 111 10.31 -8.74 2.61
N ILE A 112 9.47 -8.32 3.55
CA ILE A 112 9.61 -7.01 4.21
C ILE A 112 10.78 -7.12 5.20
N PRO A 113 11.74 -6.18 5.20
CA PRO A 113 12.80 -6.17 6.20
C PRO A 113 12.23 -6.16 7.63
N ARG A 114 12.89 -6.89 8.54
CA ARG A 114 12.44 -6.99 9.95
C ARG A 114 12.32 -5.63 10.63
N GLU A 115 13.24 -4.72 10.33
CA GLU A 115 13.21 -3.34 10.84
C GLU A 115 11.94 -2.61 10.41
N THR A 116 11.55 -2.74 9.14
CA THR A 116 10.30 -2.17 8.64
C THR A 116 9.08 -2.79 9.32
N LEU A 117 9.05 -4.11 9.51
CA LEU A 117 7.96 -4.79 10.21
C LEU A 117 7.83 -4.33 11.67
N HIS A 118 8.96 -4.16 12.36
CA HIS A 118 8.99 -3.63 13.72
C HIS A 118 8.39 -2.22 13.79
N ILE A 119 8.85 -1.30 12.93
CA ILE A 119 8.34 0.08 12.88
C ILE A 119 6.84 0.10 12.56
N LEU A 120 6.36 -0.72 11.61
CA LEU A 120 4.93 -0.80 11.30
C LEU A 120 4.11 -1.29 12.49
N THR A 121 4.65 -2.22 13.27
CA THR A 121 4.01 -2.72 14.49
C THR A 121 3.93 -1.61 15.54
N GLU A 122 5.03 -0.90 15.82
CA GLU A 122 5.01 0.23 16.76
C GLU A 122 4.01 1.33 16.34
N ILE A 123 3.95 1.65 15.04
CA ILE A 123 3.00 2.63 14.51
C ILE A 123 1.56 2.17 14.72
N HIS A 124 1.26 0.90 14.44
CA HIS A 124 -0.06 0.32 14.67
C HIS A 124 -0.44 0.36 16.15
N GLU A 125 0.47 -0.04 17.04
CA GLU A 125 0.27 -0.03 18.50
C GLU A 125 0.07 1.39 19.06
N SER A 126 0.64 2.41 18.41
CA SER A 126 0.39 3.82 18.74
C SER A 126 -1.02 4.30 18.36
N GLY A 127 -1.82 3.46 17.69
CA GLY A 127 -3.19 3.75 17.27
C GLY A 127 -3.28 4.47 15.93
N VAL A 128 -2.21 4.49 15.13
CA VAL A 128 -2.22 5.06 13.78
C VAL A 128 -2.67 3.97 12.79
N PRO A 129 -3.81 4.15 12.09
CA PRO A 129 -4.26 3.21 11.09
C PRO A 129 -3.27 3.06 9.93
N ILE A 130 -3.10 1.83 9.46
CA ILE A 130 -2.23 1.52 8.32
C ILE A 130 -3.08 1.13 7.11
N ILE A 131 -2.83 1.77 5.97
CA ILE A 131 -3.50 1.48 4.71
C ILE A 131 -2.46 1.02 3.71
N ILE A 132 -2.56 -0.23 3.29
CA ILE A 132 -1.73 -0.80 2.23
C ILE A 132 -2.43 -0.59 0.89
N CYS A 133 -1.83 0.17 -0.02
CA CYS A 133 -2.33 0.43 -1.36
C CYS A 133 -1.47 -0.30 -2.38
N THR A 134 -2.02 -1.26 -3.12
CA THR A 134 -1.22 -2.07 -4.05
C THR A 134 -1.96 -2.38 -5.35
N GLY A 135 -1.20 -2.62 -6.42
CA GLY A 135 -1.70 -3.20 -7.67
C GLY A 135 -1.99 -4.71 -7.60
N GLN A 136 -1.55 -5.39 -6.54
CA GLN A 136 -1.73 -6.84 -6.38
C GLN A 136 -3.16 -7.23 -6.01
N THR A 137 -3.49 -8.52 -6.16
CA THR A 137 -4.77 -9.09 -5.69
C THR A 137 -4.82 -9.13 -4.17
N LEU A 138 -6.04 -9.08 -3.61
CA LEU A 138 -6.25 -9.14 -2.16
C LEU A 138 -5.61 -10.37 -1.53
N GLU A 139 -5.78 -11.54 -2.14
CA GLU A 139 -5.30 -12.82 -1.60
C GLU A 139 -3.77 -12.84 -1.47
N ASN A 140 -3.06 -12.28 -2.47
CA ASN A 140 -1.61 -12.22 -2.47
C ASN A 140 -1.10 -11.27 -1.38
N VAL A 141 -1.58 -10.01 -1.37
CA VAL A 141 -1.12 -9.02 -0.39
C VAL A 141 -1.55 -9.40 1.03
N LYS A 142 -2.75 -9.96 1.22
CA LYS A 142 -3.20 -10.41 2.54
C LYS A 142 -2.34 -11.55 3.07
N GLY A 143 -2.03 -12.55 2.24
CA GLY A 143 -1.14 -13.65 2.62
C GLY A 143 0.24 -13.14 3.03
N PHE A 144 0.79 -12.22 2.23
CA PHE A 144 2.08 -11.58 2.48
C PHE A 144 2.08 -10.74 3.78
N MET A 145 1.06 -9.92 4.01
CA MET A 145 0.93 -9.14 5.24
C MET A 145 0.78 -10.02 6.47
N ILE A 146 0.06 -11.15 6.39
CA ILE A 146 -0.07 -12.10 7.50
C ILE A 146 1.28 -12.75 7.81
N GLN A 147 2.08 -13.05 6.79
CA GLN A 147 3.43 -13.61 6.96
C GLN A 147 4.39 -12.61 7.62
N GLY A 148 4.31 -11.33 7.25
CA GLY A 148 5.18 -10.28 7.80
C GLY A 148 4.73 -9.73 9.15
N LEU A 149 3.50 -9.23 9.25
CA LEU A 149 2.96 -8.51 10.40
C LEU A 149 2.15 -9.40 11.36
N GLY A 150 1.93 -10.66 10.99
CA GLY A 150 1.14 -11.58 11.78
C GLY A 150 -0.37 -11.45 11.54
N ASN A 151 -1.10 -12.51 11.91
CA ASN A 151 -2.54 -12.59 11.65
C ASN A 151 -3.36 -11.60 12.48
N GLU A 152 -2.93 -11.29 13.71
CA GLU A 152 -3.65 -10.40 14.63
C GLU A 152 -3.70 -8.97 14.10
N LEU A 153 -2.55 -8.41 13.70
CA LEU A 153 -2.45 -7.05 13.18
C LEU A 153 -3.28 -6.90 11.89
N VAL A 154 -3.15 -7.86 10.96
CA VAL A 154 -3.90 -7.84 9.68
C VAL A 154 -5.40 -7.93 9.89
N HIS A 155 -5.88 -8.49 11.00
CA HIS A 155 -7.31 -8.58 11.33
C HIS A 155 -7.76 -7.64 12.45
N SER A 156 -6.92 -6.66 12.83
CA SER A 156 -7.20 -5.70 13.90
C SER A 156 -8.39 -4.78 13.62
N GLY A 157 -8.66 -4.51 12.34
CA GLY A 157 -9.61 -3.49 11.90
C GLY A 157 -8.97 -2.11 11.65
N ASP A 158 -7.78 -1.88 12.20
CA ASP A 158 -6.99 -0.66 11.99
C ASP A 158 -5.92 -0.82 10.89
N LEU A 159 -5.88 -1.99 10.26
CA LEU A 159 -5.18 -2.22 8.99
C LEU A 159 -6.18 -2.43 7.86
N SER A 160 -6.07 -1.62 6.80
CA SER A 160 -6.85 -1.76 5.58
C SER A 160 -5.97 -2.05 4.37
N ILE A 161 -6.51 -2.77 3.40
CA ILE A 161 -5.84 -3.09 2.15
C ILE A 161 -6.70 -2.59 0.99
N VAL A 162 -6.17 -1.62 0.26
CA VAL A 162 -6.67 -1.17 -1.04
C VAL A 162 -5.90 -1.95 -2.11
N TYR A 163 -6.59 -2.84 -2.81
CA TYR A 163 -5.95 -3.79 -3.74
C TYR A 163 -6.40 -3.54 -5.18
N GLU A 164 -5.69 -4.15 -6.13
CA GLU A 164 -5.88 -3.98 -7.57
C GLU A 164 -5.99 -2.49 -7.97
N ALA A 165 -5.06 -1.67 -7.50
CA ALA A 165 -4.98 -0.24 -7.82
C ALA A 165 -6.26 0.55 -7.47
N GLY A 166 -6.94 0.19 -6.39
CA GLY A 166 -8.14 0.89 -5.92
C GLY A 166 -9.46 0.28 -6.38
N ASN A 167 -9.45 -0.90 -7.00
CA ASN A 167 -10.67 -1.59 -7.39
C ASN A 167 -11.41 -2.22 -6.22
N GLY A 168 -10.72 -2.51 -5.13
CA GLY A 168 -11.33 -3.04 -3.93
C GLY A 168 -10.63 -2.63 -2.65
N VAL A 169 -11.38 -2.68 -1.56
CA VAL A 169 -10.92 -2.40 -0.20
C VAL A 169 -11.27 -3.57 0.70
N PHE A 170 -10.31 -3.97 1.50
CA PHE A 170 -10.47 -4.92 2.58
C PHE A 170 -10.18 -4.24 3.92
N THR A 171 -11.17 -4.20 4.80
CA THR A 171 -11.04 -3.68 6.18
C THR A 171 -11.69 -4.68 7.15
N PRO A 172 -10.91 -5.48 7.89
CA PRO A 172 -11.41 -6.48 8.82
C PRO A 172 -12.37 -5.91 9.88
N GLY A 173 -13.32 -6.72 10.35
CA GLY A 173 -14.22 -6.32 11.45
C GLY A 173 -15.45 -5.52 11.02
N HIS A 174 -15.59 -5.18 9.74
CA HIS A 174 -16.71 -4.39 9.20
C HIS A 174 -17.87 -5.24 8.64
N GLY A 175 -18.03 -6.49 9.07
CA GLY A 175 -19.14 -7.36 8.66
C GLY A 175 -19.20 -7.54 7.14
N SER A 176 -20.35 -7.26 6.51
CA SER A 176 -20.52 -7.32 5.04
C SER A 176 -19.70 -6.26 4.29
N GLN A 177 -19.21 -5.23 4.97
CA GLN A 177 -18.33 -4.21 4.40
C GLN A 177 -16.84 -4.58 4.53
N THR A 178 -16.53 -5.77 5.06
CA THR A 178 -15.14 -6.22 5.21
C THR A 178 -14.41 -6.30 3.88
N LYS A 179 -15.10 -6.71 2.81
CA LYS A 179 -14.59 -6.67 1.43
C LYS A 179 -15.57 -5.83 0.62
N ARG A 180 -15.10 -4.70 0.09
CA ARG A 180 -15.87 -3.81 -0.78
C ARG A 180 -15.21 -3.74 -2.14
N LEU A 181 -15.99 -3.97 -3.19
CA LEU A 181 -15.56 -3.82 -4.57
C LEU A 181 -15.96 -2.42 -5.02
N LEU A 182 -15.00 -1.50 -5.12
CA LEU A 182 -15.28 -0.09 -5.43
C LEU A 182 -15.75 0.10 -6.87
N TYR A 183 -15.32 -0.79 -7.77
CA TYR A 183 -15.78 -0.75 -9.17
C TYR A 183 -17.28 -1.07 -9.33
N GLN A 184 -17.95 -1.63 -8.31
CA GLN A 184 -19.40 -1.91 -8.39
C GLN A 184 -20.24 -0.63 -8.44
N ASP A 185 -19.70 0.48 -7.94
CA ASP A 185 -20.35 1.79 -7.95
C ASP A 185 -20.16 2.51 -9.30
N LEU A 186 -19.41 1.92 -10.24
CA LEU A 186 -19.28 2.45 -11.60
C LEU A 186 -20.59 2.30 -12.38
N GLY A 187 -20.76 3.16 -13.39
CA GLY A 187 -21.87 3.11 -14.33
C GLY A 187 -22.07 1.71 -14.94
N GLY A 188 -23.33 1.35 -15.20
CA GLY A 188 -23.67 0.04 -15.76
C GLY A 188 -23.05 -0.19 -17.15
N ASP A 189 -22.92 0.89 -17.92
CA ASP A 189 -22.20 0.99 -19.18
C ASP A 189 -20.72 0.58 -19.04
N VAL A 190 -19.99 1.18 -18.08
CA VAL A 190 -18.57 0.86 -17.84
C VAL A 190 -18.40 -0.59 -17.40
N ARG A 191 -19.28 -1.08 -16.52
CA ARG A 191 -19.25 -2.48 -16.07
C ARG A 191 -19.54 -3.45 -17.20
N SER A 192 -20.49 -3.14 -18.08
CA SER A 192 -20.82 -3.98 -19.24
C SER A 192 -19.66 -4.06 -20.26
N VAL A 193 -18.98 -2.93 -20.51
CA VAL A 193 -17.75 -2.92 -21.32
C VAL A 193 -16.70 -3.85 -20.72
N PHE A 194 -16.43 -3.73 -19.41
CA PHE A 194 -15.47 -4.59 -18.73
C PHE A 194 -15.84 -6.09 -18.82
N GLU A 195 -17.09 -6.45 -18.57
CA GLU A 195 -17.57 -7.84 -18.67
C GLU A 195 -17.42 -8.41 -20.08
N THR A 196 -17.67 -7.58 -21.09
CA THR A 196 -17.51 -7.93 -22.50
C THR A 196 -16.03 -8.17 -22.84
N VAL A 197 -15.15 -7.25 -22.42
CA VAL A 197 -13.70 -7.39 -22.61
C VAL A 197 -13.19 -8.65 -21.94
N ARG A 198 -13.57 -8.89 -20.67
CA ARG A 198 -13.14 -10.06 -19.91
C ARG A 198 -13.59 -11.38 -20.57
N THR A 199 -14.84 -11.44 -21.04
CA THR A 199 -15.37 -12.61 -21.76
C THR A 199 -14.62 -12.89 -23.06
N ARG A 200 -14.29 -11.84 -23.81
CA ARG A 200 -13.65 -11.93 -25.12
C ARG A 200 -12.12 -12.03 -25.07
N ALA A 201 -11.50 -11.70 -23.93
CA ALA A 201 -10.05 -11.65 -23.76
C ALA A 201 -9.34 -12.92 -24.24
N LEU A 202 -9.85 -14.12 -23.91
CA LEU A 202 -9.33 -15.38 -24.45
C LEU A 202 -10.21 -16.01 -25.54
N SER A 203 -11.53 -15.86 -25.44
CA SER A 203 -12.44 -16.57 -26.36
C SER A 203 -12.36 -16.06 -27.80
N ALA A 204 -12.05 -14.78 -27.99
CA ALA A 204 -11.85 -14.15 -29.29
C ALA A 204 -10.36 -14.00 -29.65
N ALA A 205 -9.44 -14.45 -28.78
CA ALA A 205 -8.00 -14.24 -28.98
C ALA A 205 -7.48 -14.97 -30.22
N PRO A 206 -6.51 -14.37 -30.94
CA PRO A 206 -5.71 -15.06 -31.93
C PRO A 206 -5.10 -16.36 -31.38
N ASP A 207 -4.86 -17.30 -32.28
CA ASP A 207 -4.48 -18.67 -31.94
C ASP A 207 -3.16 -18.76 -31.14
N ASN A 208 -2.21 -17.86 -31.41
CA ASN A 208 -0.95 -17.75 -30.68
C ASN A 208 -1.14 -17.15 -29.28
N VAL A 209 -1.94 -16.09 -29.13
CA VAL A 209 -2.26 -15.49 -27.82
C VAL A 209 -3.05 -16.47 -26.96
N ARG A 210 -4.03 -17.17 -27.54
CA ARG A 210 -4.88 -18.13 -26.83
C ARG A 210 -4.10 -19.34 -26.29
N ARG A 211 -3.06 -19.77 -27.01
CA ARG A 211 -2.20 -20.90 -26.61
C ARG A 211 -0.98 -20.47 -25.82
N GLY A 212 -0.50 -19.24 -26.04
CA GLY A 212 0.72 -18.69 -25.48
C GLY A 212 0.51 -17.82 -24.25
N CYS A 213 -0.74 -17.48 -23.90
CA CYS A 213 -1.07 -16.72 -22.70
C CYS A 213 -2.14 -17.42 -21.84
N HIS A 214 -2.19 -17.03 -20.57
CA HIS A 214 -3.30 -17.36 -19.68
C HIS A 214 -3.95 -16.09 -19.12
N LEU A 215 -5.27 -16.12 -18.94
CA LEU A 215 -6.01 -15.05 -18.30
C LEU A 215 -5.85 -15.18 -16.78
N GLN A 216 -5.31 -14.15 -16.13
CA GLN A 216 -5.24 -14.10 -14.68
C GLN A 216 -6.60 -13.69 -14.08
N GLY A 217 -7.06 -14.44 -13.09
CA GLY A 217 -8.29 -14.13 -12.36
C GLY A 217 -8.09 -12.97 -11.38
N ASN A 218 -8.52 -11.78 -11.78
CA ASN A 218 -8.60 -10.58 -10.94
C ASN A 218 -10.07 -10.12 -10.83
N GLU A 219 -10.38 -9.25 -9.87
CA GLU A 219 -11.76 -8.76 -9.67
C GLU A 219 -12.16 -7.78 -10.78
N PHE A 220 -11.35 -6.74 -11.01
CA PHE A 220 -11.62 -5.69 -12.01
C PHE A 220 -10.38 -5.31 -12.82
N ASN A 221 -9.71 -6.32 -13.37
CA ASN A 221 -8.58 -6.18 -14.29
C ASN A 221 -8.59 -7.35 -15.28
N VAL A 222 -8.12 -7.12 -16.51
CA VAL A 222 -7.91 -8.14 -17.54
C VAL A 222 -6.41 -8.23 -17.80
N THR A 223 -5.79 -9.34 -17.39
CA THR A 223 -4.36 -9.56 -17.57
C THR A 223 -4.12 -10.85 -18.32
N LEU A 224 -3.49 -10.74 -19.49
CA LEU A 224 -2.95 -11.87 -20.24
C LEU A 224 -1.49 -12.05 -19.86
N LYS A 225 -1.16 -13.19 -19.25
CA LYS A 225 0.19 -13.54 -18.87
C LYS A 225 0.81 -14.48 -19.89
N PRO A 226 1.93 -14.09 -20.54
CA PRO A 226 2.69 -14.96 -21.42
C PRO A 226 3.15 -16.23 -20.69
N ASN A 227 3.15 -17.34 -21.41
CA ASN A 227 3.63 -18.65 -20.97
C ASN A 227 4.95 -19.01 -21.68
N PHE A 228 5.88 -18.07 -21.66
CA PHE A 228 7.21 -18.17 -22.25
C PHE A 228 8.25 -17.67 -21.23
N GLU A 229 9.51 -17.99 -21.45
CA GLU A 229 10.59 -17.50 -20.58
C GLU A 229 10.70 -15.97 -20.64
N THR A 230 10.88 -15.34 -19.48
CA THR A 230 11.04 -13.89 -19.36
C THR A 230 12.18 -13.41 -20.24
N GLY A 231 11.91 -12.46 -21.13
CA GLY A 231 12.90 -11.88 -22.05
C GLY A 231 13.15 -12.68 -23.33
N SER A 232 12.40 -13.75 -23.59
CA SER A 232 12.45 -14.47 -24.88
C SER A 232 11.71 -13.72 -26.00
N GLU A 233 12.15 -13.92 -27.26
CA GLU A 233 11.50 -13.35 -28.45
C GLU A 233 10.04 -13.83 -28.60
N ASP A 234 9.75 -15.07 -28.21
CA ASP A 234 8.39 -15.62 -28.20
C ASP A 234 7.50 -14.91 -27.18
N ALA A 235 8.04 -14.56 -26.00
CA ALA A 235 7.33 -13.78 -25.00
C ALA A 235 7.00 -12.38 -25.54
N GLU A 236 7.97 -11.70 -26.17
CA GLU A 236 7.76 -10.38 -26.78
C GLU A 236 6.67 -10.42 -27.85
N THR A 237 6.77 -11.39 -28.78
CA THR A 237 5.79 -11.55 -29.87
C THR A 237 4.37 -11.77 -29.34
N VAL A 238 4.19 -12.65 -28.35
CA VAL A 238 2.84 -12.92 -27.82
C VAL A 238 2.30 -11.76 -26.98
N ILE A 239 3.17 -10.97 -26.34
CA ILE A 239 2.78 -9.75 -25.62
C ILE A 239 2.22 -8.73 -26.61
N ASP A 240 2.92 -8.49 -27.71
CA ASP A 240 2.51 -7.52 -28.73
C ASP A 240 1.15 -7.90 -29.35
N ASP A 241 1.00 -9.15 -29.78
CA ASP A 241 -0.25 -9.65 -30.34
C ASP A 241 -1.38 -9.65 -29.30
N GLY A 242 -1.06 -9.96 -28.05
CA GLY A 242 -2.00 -9.91 -26.93
C GLY A 242 -2.48 -8.49 -26.63
N LEU A 243 -1.58 -7.50 -26.69
CA LEU A 243 -1.90 -6.09 -26.46
C LEU A 243 -2.82 -5.55 -27.56
N VAL A 244 -2.49 -5.80 -28.83
CA VAL A 244 -3.35 -5.41 -29.97
C VAL A 244 -4.74 -6.01 -29.82
N HIS A 245 -4.83 -7.32 -29.53
CA HIS A 245 -6.09 -8.01 -29.32
C HIS A 245 -6.92 -7.39 -28.19
N LEU A 246 -6.31 -7.08 -27.04
CA LEU A 246 -7.03 -6.47 -25.92
C LEU A 246 -7.55 -5.07 -26.25
N ILE A 247 -6.79 -4.27 -27.00
CA ILE A 247 -7.22 -2.94 -27.46
C ILE A 247 -8.38 -3.05 -28.45
N ASP A 248 -8.31 -3.98 -29.40
CA ASP A 248 -9.39 -4.21 -30.39
C ASP A 248 -10.67 -4.67 -29.71
N VAL A 249 -10.57 -5.60 -28.76
CA VAL A 249 -11.71 -6.07 -27.97
C VAL A 249 -12.32 -4.95 -27.13
N LEU A 250 -11.50 -4.11 -26.51
CA LEU A 250 -11.96 -2.93 -25.78
C LEU A 250 -12.69 -1.95 -26.71
N GLY A 251 -12.10 -1.63 -27.86
CA GLY A 251 -12.72 -0.76 -28.85
C GLY A 251 -14.07 -1.28 -29.33
N ALA A 252 -14.15 -2.57 -29.66
CA ALA A 252 -15.41 -3.21 -30.06
C ALA A 252 -16.47 -3.15 -28.95
N ALA A 253 -16.09 -3.45 -27.69
CA ALA A 253 -17.00 -3.40 -26.55
C ALA A 253 -17.54 -1.98 -26.29
N VAL A 254 -16.69 -0.96 -26.41
CA VAL A 254 -17.10 0.45 -26.26
C VAL A 254 -18.05 0.86 -27.39
N VAL A 255 -17.74 0.50 -28.64
CA VAL A 255 -18.60 0.82 -29.79
C VAL A 255 -19.96 0.15 -29.66
N GLU A 256 -20.02 -1.13 -29.27
CA GLU A 256 -21.27 -1.85 -29.03
C GLU A 256 -22.12 -1.15 -27.95
N GLN A 257 -21.50 -0.72 -26.85
CA GLN A 257 -22.19 -0.03 -25.76
C GLN A 257 -22.74 1.34 -26.21
N VAL A 258 -21.93 2.16 -26.86
CA VAL A 258 -22.34 3.49 -27.33
C VAL A 258 -23.42 3.40 -28.42
N ALA A 259 -23.32 2.43 -29.34
CA ALA A 259 -24.34 2.22 -30.36
C ALA A 259 -25.67 1.76 -29.75
N GLY A 260 -25.65 0.89 -28.74
CA GLY A 260 -26.84 0.46 -28.01
C GLY A 260 -27.55 1.59 -27.26
N ASP A 261 -26.79 2.55 -26.72
CA ASP A 261 -27.36 3.74 -26.06
C ASP A 261 -28.03 4.70 -27.07
N ILE A 262 -27.54 4.77 -28.31
CA ILE A 262 -28.13 5.58 -29.39
C ILE A 262 -29.44 4.96 -29.91
N GLU A 263 -29.53 3.63 -29.98
CA GLU A 263 -30.75 2.93 -30.41
C GLU A 263 -31.81 2.81 -29.30
N GLY A 264 -31.41 2.96 -28.02
CA GLY A 264 -32.31 2.90 -26.86
C GLY A 264 -33.07 4.21 -26.55
N ASP A 265 -32.67 5.33 -27.14
CA ASP A 265 -33.29 6.64 -26.96
C ASP A 265 -34.23 6.97 -28.15
N ASP A 266 -35.09 6.01 -28.52
CA ASP A 266 -36.13 6.22 -29.53
C ASP A 266 -37.18 7.21 -28.97
N PRO A 267 -37.29 8.44 -29.50
CA PRO A 267 -38.30 9.37 -29.05
C PRO A 267 -39.64 8.88 -29.58
N THR A 268 -40.34 8.08 -28.78
CA THR A 268 -41.79 7.95 -28.91
C THR A 268 -42.41 9.25 -28.41
N ASP A 269 -42.29 10.27 -29.25
CA ASP A 269 -42.98 11.53 -29.15
C ASP A 269 -44.48 11.28 -29.38
N GLY A 270 -45.27 11.66 -28.39
CA GLY A 270 -46.69 11.33 -28.33
C GLY A 270 -47.44 11.88 -27.13
N SER A 271 -46.99 12.96 -26.49
CA SER A 271 -47.90 13.89 -25.80
C SER A 271 -47.20 15.19 -25.40
N ASP A 272 -47.53 16.28 -26.10
CA ASP A 272 -47.33 17.66 -25.64
C ASP A 272 -47.92 17.86 -24.23
N ASP A 273 -47.07 18.15 -23.24
CA ASP A 273 -47.47 18.84 -22.01
C ASP A 273 -46.62 20.12 -21.86
N PRO A 274 -47.18 21.32 -22.08
CA PRO A 274 -46.42 22.56 -22.15
C PRO A 274 -46.15 23.20 -20.77
N THR A 275 -46.01 22.43 -19.68
CA THR A 275 -46.01 23.02 -18.32
C THR A 275 -44.80 22.78 -17.41
N ARG A 276 -43.62 22.36 -17.91
CA ARG A 276 -42.41 22.32 -17.05
C ARG A 276 -41.28 23.22 -17.53
N GLY A 277 -41.53 24.53 -17.40
CA GLY A 277 -40.49 25.54 -17.32
C GLY A 277 -39.85 25.58 -15.92
N ALA A 278 -38.51 25.56 -15.92
CA ALA A 278 -37.58 26.20 -15.00
C ALA A 278 -37.63 25.87 -13.49
N ALA A 279 -36.57 25.21 -13.00
CA ALA A 279 -36.01 25.46 -11.68
C ALA A 279 -34.54 25.01 -11.60
N TRP A 280 -33.64 25.77 -12.23
CA TRP A 280 -32.21 25.79 -11.88
C TRP A 280 -31.73 27.24 -11.93
N ALA A 281 -31.59 27.82 -10.75
CA ALA A 281 -30.77 28.98 -10.41
C ALA A 281 -30.16 28.71 -9.04
#